data_AF-A0A1B1TEQ8-F1
#
_entry.id   AF-A0A1B1TEQ8-F1
#
_cell.length_a   1.000
_cell.length_b   1.000
_cell.length_c   1.000
_cell.angle_alpha   90.00
_cell.angle_beta   90.00
_cell.angle_gamma   90.00
#
_symmetry.space_group_name_H-M   'P 1'
#
loop_
_entity.id
_entity.type
_entity.pdbx_description
1 polymer ?
#
loop_
_entity_poly.entity_id
_entity_poly.type
_entity_poly.pdbx_seq_one_letter_code
_entity_poly.pdbx_strand_id
1 'polypeptide(L)'
;MAYEETPYSIPEPSPWWLRGSAIFMSMMCIGMFFQVISGLITPLYLDLMPDDYTEIEPFPEDGTQEEIDNWTENEIFWSQTIDYVNGLENMLFYSVIYGIILFFIGLISIPVLWSGNRDLGLKMTSIWFVIYVVSQVHLISMLYLDVGFYPDYDFGSETGRVAIPDFIESLSLLVSVIQILFCNTILFAFLALVYSKTKKQTNFDIPSGFHNSPPSQD
;
A
#
# COMPACT_ATOMS: atom_id res chain seq x y z
N MET A 1 -58.12 30.30 4.88
CA MET A 1 -56.91 30.13 4.06
C MET A 1 -56.44 28.70 4.26
N ALA A 2 -56.48 27.88 3.21
CA ALA A 2 -55.92 26.54 3.27
C ALA A 2 -54.40 26.68 3.27
N TYR A 3 -53.74 26.13 4.29
CA TYR A 3 -52.30 26.00 4.34
C TYR A 3 -51.92 24.91 3.32
N GLU A 4 -51.27 25.30 2.23
CA GLU A 4 -50.58 24.34 1.38
C GLU A 4 -49.36 23.86 2.17
N GLU A 5 -49.43 22.63 2.71
CA GLU A 5 -48.25 21.96 3.22
C GLU A 5 -47.30 21.75 2.05
N THR A 6 -46.17 22.46 2.04
CA THR A 6 -45.10 22.20 1.09
C THR A 6 -44.63 20.75 1.27
N PRO A 7 -44.63 19.92 0.22
CA PRO A 7 -44.26 18.51 0.36
C PRO A 7 -42.82 18.41 0.87
N TYR A 8 -42.65 17.75 2.01
CA TYR A 8 -41.34 17.52 2.62
C TYR A 8 -40.47 16.73 1.64
N SER A 9 -39.32 17.29 1.24
CA SER A 9 -38.40 16.64 0.32
C SER A 9 -37.35 15.84 1.08
N ILE A 10 -37.10 14.59 0.64
CA ILE A 10 -36.05 13.75 1.21
C ILE A 10 -34.70 14.40 0.87
N PRO A 11 -33.85 14.72 1.86
CA PRO A 11 -32.53 15.27 1.58
C PRO A 11 -31.73 14.30 0.72
N GLU A 12 -31.31 14.73 -0.47
CA GLU A 12 -30.42 13.92 -1.29
C GLU A 12 -29.05 13.78 -0.60
N PRO A 13 -28.39 12.61 -0.71
CA PRO A 13 -27.04 12.43 -0.18
C PRO A 13 -26.08 13.48 -0.75
N SER A 14 -25.22 14.04 0.10
CA SER A 14 -24.24 15.03 -0.35
C SER A 14 -23.30 14.43 -1.41
N PRO A 15 -23.13 15.09 -2.58
CA PRO A 15 -22.25 14.60 -3.65
C PRO A 15 -20.77 14.59 -3.24
N TRP A 16 -20.42 15.31 -2.17
CA TRP A 16 -19.05 15.39 -1.66
C TRP A 16 -18.51 14.08 -1.07
N TRP A 17 -19.36 13.13 -0.69
CA TRP A 17 -18.88 11.81 -0.28
C TRP A 17 -18.22 11.04 -1.44
N LEU A 18 -18.83 11.09 -2.63
CA LEU A 18 -18.27 10.48 -3.85
C LEU A 18 -17.11 11.31 -4.41
N ARG A 19 -17.24 12.64 -4.45
CA ARG A 19 -16.14 13.51 -4.90
C ARG A 19 -14.93 13.44 -3.97
N GLY A 20 -15.14 13.35 -2.65
CA GLY A 20 -14.07 13.11 -1.67
C GLY A 20 -13.37 11.78 -1.91
N SER A 21 -14.13 10.73 -2.23
CA SER A 21 -13.56 9.44 -2.64
C SER A 21 -12.75 9.56 -3.94
N ALA A 22 -13.21 10.36 -4.91
CA ALA A 22 -12.46 10.63 -6.14
C ALA A 22 -11.12 11.34 -5.87
N ILE A 23 -11.11 12.32 -4.94
CA ILE A 23 -9.88 13.01 -4.52
C ILE A 23 -8.92 12.00 -3.87
N PHE A 24 -9.43 11.15 -2.98
CA PHE A 24 -8.64 10.08 -2.37
C PHE A 24 -8.03 9.16 -3.44
N MET A 25 -8.84 8.67 -4.38
CA MET A 25 -8.36 7.83 -5.48
C MET A 25 -7.31 8.53 -6.34
N SER A 26 -7.44 9.84 -6.56
CA SER A 26 -6.42 10.63 -7.26
C SER A 26 -5.08 10.64 -6.53
N MET A 27 -5.08 10.80 -5.21
CA MET A 27 -3.85 10.73 -4.41
C MET A 27 -3.23 9.34 -4.47
N MET A 28 -4.05 8.28 -4.37
CA MET A 28 -3.57 6.91 -4.48
C MET A 28 -2.97 6.63 -5.88
N CYS A 29 -3.57 7.14 -6.95
CA CYS A 29 -3.02 6.99 -8.31
C CYS A 29 -1.64 7.63 -8.47
N ILE A 30 -1.43 8.80 -7.84
CA ILE A 30 -0.11 9.45 -7.83
C ILE A 30 0.91 8.54 -7.12
N GLY A 31 0.54 7.95 -5.98
CA GLY A 31 1.38 6.97 -5.28
C GLY A 31 1.71 5.75 -6.16
N MET A 32 0.72 5.18 -6.84
CA MET A 32 0.92 4.04 -7.76
C MET A 32 1.83 4.40 -8.93
N PHE A 33 1.73 5.62 -9.45
CA PHE A 33 2.62 6.11 -10.50
C PHE A 33 4.09 6.15 -10.03
N PHE A 34 4.35 6.68 -8.83
CA PHE A 34 5.69 6.67 -8.25
C PHE A 34 6.19 5.25 -7.97
N GLN A 35 5.32 4.36 -7.48
CA GLN A 35 5.67 2.96 -7.27
C GLN A 35 6.10 2.28 -8.58
N VAL A 36 5.33 2.45 -9.66
CA VAL A 36 5.66 1.87 -10.97
C VAL A 36 6.97 2.44 -11.50
N ILE A 37 7.16 3.77 -11.43
CA ILE A 37 8.42 4.40 -11.85
C ILE A 37 9.59 3.85 -11.04
N SER A 38 9.47 3.81 -9.71
CA SER A 38 10.52 3.28 -8.84
C SER A 38 10.83 1.83 -9.18
N GLY A 39 9.83 0.97 -9.32
CA GLY A 39 10.04 -0.45 -9.63
C GLY A 39 10.62 -0.71 -11.02
N LEU A 40 10.44 0.21 -11.98
CA LEU A 40 11.08 0.13 -13.30
C LEU A 40 12.51 0.67 -13.28
N ILE A 41 12.78 1.65 -12.43
CA ILE A 41 14.09 2.29 -12.31
C ILE A 41 15.05 1.45 -11.45
N THR A 42 14.55 0.82 -10.38
CA THR A 42 15.39 0.05 -9.45
C THR A 42 16.25 -1.01 -10.16
N PRO A 43 15.71 -1.89 -11.03
CA PRO A 43 16.53 -2.88 -11.74
C PRO A 43 17.67 -2.26 -12.56
N LEU A 44 17.44 -1.11 -13.20
CA LEU A 44 18.48 -0.40 -13.95
C LEU A 44 19.63 0.07 -13.07
N TYR A 45 19.37 0.37 -11.80
CA TYR A 45 20.43 0.68 -10.83
C TYR A 45 21.10 -0.60 -10.30
N LEU A 46 20.36 -1.70 -10.17
CA LEU A 46 20.92 -2.98 -9.73
C LEU A 46 21.87 -3.55 -10.79
N ASP A 47 21.55 -3.42 -12.08
CA ASP A 47 22.41 -3.82 -13.20
C ASP A 47 23.76 -3.06 -13.26
N LEU A 48 23.89 -1.95 -12.52
CA LEU A 48 25.14 -1.20 -12.42
C LEU A 48 26.03 -1.69 -11.26
N MET A 49 25.50 -2.52 -10.36
CA MET A 49 26.31 -3.12 -9.31
C MET A 49 27.08 -4.30 -9.89
N PRO A 50 28.40 -4.38 -9.65
CA PRO A 50 29.20 -5.50 -10.15
C PRO A 50 28.79 -6.79 -9.44
N ASP A 51 28.56 -7.86 -10.20
CA ASP A 51 28.23 -9.17 -9.64
C ASP A 51 29.44 -9.80 -8.93
N ASP A 52 30.64 -9.58 -9.48
CA ASP A 52 31.90 -10.13 -8.97
C ASP A 52 32.67 -9.07 -8.18
N TYR A 53 33.07 -9.42 -6.95
CA TYR A 53 33.85 -8.53 -6.09
C TYR A 53 35.23 -8.19 -6.70
N THR A 54 35.78 -9.04 -7.56
CA THR A 54 37.04 -8.77 -8.28
C THR A 54 36.97 -7.55 -9.20
N GLU A 55 35.78 -7.14 -9.64
CA GLU A 55 35.56 -5.91 -10.41
C GLU A 55 35.65 -4.66 -9.53
N ILE A 56 35.40 -4.80 -8.22
CA ILE A 56 35.56 -3.74 -7.22
C ILE A 56 37.02 -3.67 -6.77
N GLU A 57 37.56 -4.79 -6.32
CA GLU A 57 38.92 -4.90 -5.82
C GLU A 57 39.58 -6.18 -6.38
N PRO A 58 40.66 -6.07 -7.19
CA PRO A 58 41.32 -7.23 -7.75
C PRO A 58 41.96 -8.08 -6.65
N PHE A 59 41.95 -9.40 -6.83
CA PHE A 59 42.54 -10.33 -5.87
C PHE A 59 44.04 -10.01 -5.64
N PRO A 60 44.50 -9.88 -4.38
CA PRO A 60 45.90 -9.56 -4.09
C PRO A 60 46.79 -10.82 -4.21
N GLU A 61 47.18 -11.17 -5.44
CA GLU A 61 48.00 -12.36 -5.73
C GLU A 61 49.34 -12.39 -4.98
N ASP A 62 50.00 -11.25 -4.84
CA ASP A 62 51.27 -11.08 -4.10
C ASP A 62 51.07 -10.46 -2.70
N GLY A 63 49.83 -10.49 -2.20
CA GLY A 63 49.46 -9.91 -0.91
C GLY A 63 50.03 -10.68 0.29
N THR A 64 50.06 -10.00 1.43
CA THR A 64 50.22 -10.67 2.72
C THR A 64 49.01 -11.55 3.04
N GLN A 65 49.17 -12.53 3.94
CA GLN A 65 48.05 -13.39 4.35
C GLN A 65 46.87 -12.56 4.89
N GLU A 66 47.14 -11.48 5.62
CA GLU A 66 46.11 -10.57 6.13
C GLU A 66 45.33 -9.88 5.01
N GLU A 67 46.00 -9.47 3.93
CA GLU A 67 45.35 -8.86 2.76
C GLU A 67 44.47 -9.87 2.02
N ILE A 68 44.93 -11.12 1.88
CA ILE A 68 44.17 -12.21 1.25
C ILE A 68 42.94 -12.56 2.09
N ASP A 69 43.09 -12.66 3.41
CA ASP A 69 41.99 -13.00 4.32
C ASP A 69 40.92 -11.89 4.32
N ASN A 70 41.33 -10.62 4.40
CA ASN A 70 40.42 -9.48 4.35
C ASN A 70 39.68 -9.38 3.00
N TRP A 71 40.38 -9.61 1.88
CA TRP A 71 39.75 -9.64 0.56
C TRP A 71 38.67 -10.74 0.49
N THR A 72 38.98 -11.93 1.00
CA THR A 72 38.05 -13.08 1.00
C THR A 72 36.82 -12.81 1.85
N GLU A 73 36.97 -12.17 3.02
CA GLU A 73 35.83 -11.77 3.86
C GLU A 73 34.92 -10.77 3.12
N ASN A 74 35.50 -9.79 2.42
CA ASN A 74 34.74 -8.81 1.66
C ASN A 74 34.04 -9.42 0.42
N GLU A 75 34.67 -10.37 -0.25
CA GLU A 75 34.08 -11.12 -1.36
C GLU A 75 32.83 -11.89 -0.91
N ILE A 76 32.92 -12.61 0.22
CA ILE A 76 31.80 -13.34 0.81
C ILE A 76 30.66 -12.37 1.17
N PHE A 77 30.98 -11.26 1.83
CA PHE A 77 30.00 -10.23 2.18
C PHE A 77 29.31 -9.64 0.94
N TRP A 78 30.08 -9.37 -0.12
CA TRP A 78 29.56 -8.84 -1.37
C TRP A 78 28.65 -9.85 -2.08
N SER A 79 29.08 -11.11 -2.18
CA SER A 79 28.27 -12.19 -2.78
C SER A 79 26.94 -12.35 -2.05
N GLN A 80 26.93 -12.35 -0.72
CA GLN A 80 25.69 -12.42 0.08
C GLN A 80 24.76 -11.22 -0.17
N THR A 81 25.35 -10.04 -0.39
CA THR A 81 24.59 -8.82 -0.73
C THR A 81 23.94 -8.93 -2.10
N ILE A 82 24.70 -9.39 -3.11
CA ILE A 82 24.22 -9.56 -4.49
C ILE A 82 23.14 -10.65 -4.55
N ASP A 83 23.33 -11.78 -3.87
CA ASP A 83 22.32 -12.83 -3.77
C ASP A 83 21.01 -12.34 -3.16
N TYR A 84 21.08 -11.54 -2.09
CA TYR A 84 19.91 -10.93 -1.48
C TYR A 84 19.20 -9.96 -2.44
N VAL A 85 19.96 -9.07 -3.09
CA VAL A 85 19.42 -8.11 -4.07
C VAL A 85 18.73 -8.82 -5.24
N ASN A 86 19.36 -9.87 -5.77
CA ASN A 86 18.80 -10.70 -6.83
C ASN A 86 17.53 -11.43 -6.35
N GLY A 87 17.50 -11.87 -5.09
CA GLY A 87 16.31 -12.42 -4.47
C GLY A 87 15.10 -11.47 -4.49
N LEU A 88 15.34 -10.15 -4.38
CA LEU A 88 14.28 -9.13 -4.42
C LEU A 88 13.73 -8.86 -5.83
N GLU A 89 14.39 -9.32 -6.89
CA GLU A 89 14.00 -9.02 -8.28
C GLU A 89 12.55 -9.45 -8.58
N ASN A 90 12.19 -10.66 -8.16
CA ASN A 90 10.83 -11.18 -8.32
C ASN A 90 9.80 -10.29 -7.61
N MET A 91 10.09 -9.85 -6.39
CA MET A 91 9.22 -8.97 -5.62
C MET A 91 9.03 -7.62 -6.34
N LEU A 92 10.11 -7.05 -6.88
CA LEU A 92 10.06 -5.80 -7.65
C LEU A 92 9.19 -5.95 -8.90
N PHE A 93 9.34 -7.07 -9.63
CA PHE A 93 8.53 -7.36 -10.81
C PHE A 93 7.03 -7.40 -10.49
N TYR A 94 6.63 -8.14 -9.45
CA TYR A 94 5.23 -8.18 -9.03
C TYR A 94 4.72 -6.83 -8.51
N SER A 95 5.58 -6.06 -7.82
CA SER A 95 5.25 -4.71 -7.35
C SER A 95 4.87 -3.79 -8.51
N VAL A 96 5.60 -3.85 -9.63
CA VAL A 96 5.29 -3.09 -10.85
C VAL A 96 3.95 -3.54 -11.46
N ILE A 97 3.71 -4.85 -11.57
CA ILE A 97 2.45 -5.38 -12.12
C ILE A 97 1.25 -4.88 -11.30
N TYR A 98 1.30 -5.02 -9.98
CA TYR A 98 0.23 -4.53 -9.11
C TYR A 98 0.06 -3.02 -9.22
N GLY A 99 1.16 -2.27 -9.23
CA GLY A 99 1.14 -0.82 -9.40
C GLY A 99 0.45 -0.40 -10.69
N ILE A 100 0.73 -1.06 -11.81
CA ILE A 100 0.10 -0.78 -13.12
C ILE A 100 -1.42 -1.06 -13.07
N ILE A 101 -1.82 -2.23 -12.57
CA ILE A 101 -3.23 -2.63 -12.49
C ILE A 101 -4.00 -1.64 -11.61
N LEU A 102 -3.48 -1.35 -10.42
CA LEU A 102 -4.10 -0.42 -9.47
C LEU A 102 -4.12 1.01 -10.00
N PHE A 103 -3.08 1.44 -10.71
CA PHE A 103 -3.04 2.75 -11.36
C PHE A 103 -4.18 2.91 -12.36
N PHE A 104 -4.37 1.95 -13.28
CA PHE A 104 -5.42 2.06 -14.30
C PHE A 104 -6.84 1.96 -13.71
N ILE A 105 -7.07 1.03 -12.78
CA ILE A 105 -8.38 0.94 -12.09
C ILE A 105 -8.66 2.25 -11.34
N GLY A 106 -7.66 2.78 -10.64
CA GLY A 106 -7.76 4.04 -9.93
C GLY A 106 -8.07 5.20 -10.87
N LEU A 107 -7.33 5.33 -11.98
CA LEU A 107 -7.47 6.39 -12.97
C LEU A 107 -8.88 6.41 -13.59
N ILE A 108 -9.46 5.24 -13.88
CA ILE A 108 -10.83 5.11 -14.40
C ILE A 108 -11.87 5.43 -13.31
N SER A 109 -11.60 5.06 -12.05
CA SER A 109 -12.55 5.30 -10.94
C SER A 109 -12.78 6.79 -10.65
N ILE A 110 -11.77 7.64 -10.87
CA ILE A 110 -11.83 9.09 -10.56
C ILE A 110 -12.98 9.80 -11.31
N PRO A 111 -13.06 9.80 -12.65
CA PRO A 111 -14.16 10.47 -13.36
C PRO A 111 -15.52 9.83 -13.06
N VAL A 112 -15.57 8.51 -12.85
CA VAL A 112 -16.82 7.80 -12.49
C VAL A 112 -17.35 8.29 -11.14
N LEU A 113 -16.51 8.36 -10.11
CA LEU A 113 -16.87 8.89 -8.80
C LEU A 113 -17.21 10.39 -8.87
N TRP A 114 -16.46 11.17 -9.64
CA TRP A 114 -16.68 12.61 -9.78
C TRP A 114 -18.02 12.93 -10.45
N SER A 115 -18.43 12.11 -11.43
CA SER A 115 -19.72 12.23 -12.12
C SER A 115 -20.94 11.89 -11.24
N GLY A 116 -20.71 11.34 -10.04
CA GLY A 116 -21.78 10.93 -9.12
C GLY A 116 -22.36 9.54 -9.40
N ASN A 117 -21.76 8.75 -10.31
CA ASN A 117 -22.19 7.37 -10.56
C ASN A 117 -21.76 6.46 -9.39
N ARG A 118 -22.63 6.40 -8.37
CA ARG A 118 -22.39 5.67 -7.12
C ARG A 118 -22.11 4.19 -7.32
N ASP A 119 -22.95 3.49 -8.07
CA ASP A 119 -22.88 2.02 -8.17
C ASP A 119 -21.57 1.57 -8.82
N LEU A 120 -21.25 2.16 -9.97
CA LEU A 120 -20.01 1.83 -10.67
C LEU A 120 -18.78 2.35 -9.92
N GLY A 121 -18.83 3.59 -9.43
CA GLY A 121 -17.69 4.20 -8.74
C GLY A 121 -17.28 3.42 -7.49
N LEU A 122 -18.24 3.07 -6.63
CA LEU A 122 -17.95 2.33 -5.41
C LEU A 122 -17.53 0.87 -5.67
N LYS A 123 -18.09 0.21 -6.70
CA LYS A 123 -17.64 -1.12 -7.14
C LYS A 123 -16.18 -1.09 -7.60
N MET A 124 -15.82 -0.12 -8.44
CA MET A 124 -14.44 0.03 -8.92
C MET A 124 -13.48 0.31 -7.77
N THR A 125 -13.84 1.21 -6.83
CA THR A 125 -13.01 1.49 -5.63
C THR A 125 -12.90 0.28 -4.72
N SER A 126 -13.95 -0.53 -4.59
CA SER A 126 -13.92 -1.76 -3.78
C SER A 126 -13.04 -2.83 -4.41
N ILE A 127 -13.13 -3.03 -5.73
CA ILE A 127 -12.23 -3.93 -6.48
C ILE A 127 -10.78 -3.46 -6.33
N TRP A 128 -10.54 -2.16 -6.51
CA TRP A 128 -9.23 -1.55 -6.31
C TRP A 128 -8.69 -1.82 -4.91
N PHE A 129 -9.50 -1.61 -3.87
CA PHE A 129 -9.11 -1.82 -2.48
C PHE A 129 -8.77 -3.29 -2.20
N VAL A 130 -9.57 -4.23 -2.70
CA VAL A 130 -9.30 -5.66 -2.52
C VAL A 130 -7.98 -6.05 -3.19
N ILE A 131 -7.74 -5.63 -4.43
CA ILE A 131 -6.47 -5.90 -5.13
C ILE A 131 -5.30 -5.27 -4.35
N TYR A 132 -5.47 -4.05 -3.83
CA TYR A 132 -4.46 -3.34 -3.06
C TYR A 132 -4.08 -4.04 -1.74
N VAL A 133 -5.06 -4.64 -1.05
CA VAL A 133 -4.78 -5.43 0.16
C VAL A 133 -4.09 -6.74 -0.22
N VAL A 134 -4.60 -7.45 -1.23
CA VAL A 134 -4.01 -8.71 -1.71
C VAL A 134 -2.58 -8.50 -2.20
N SER A 135 -2.30 -7.41 -2.91
CA SER A 135 -0.95 -7.10 -3.39
C SER A 135 0.01 -6.86 -2.24
N GLN A 136 -0.39 -6.13 -1.20
CA GLN A 136 0.46 -5.91 -0.03
C GLN A 136 0.75 -7.23 0.69
N VAL A 137 -0.26 -8.08 0.89
CA VAL A 137 -0.09 -9.39 1.53
C VAL A 137 0.81 -10.29 0.68
N HIS A 138 0.68 -10.26 -0.64
CA HIS A 138 1.53 -11.06 -1.52
C HIS A 138 2.99 -10.59 -1.48
N LEU A 139 3.24 -9.29 -1.66
CA LEU A 139 4.60 -8.72 -1.66
C LEU A 139 5.30 -8.90 -0.31
N ILE A 140 4.59 -8.72 0.80
CA ILE A 140 5.18 -8.94 2.13
C ILE A 140 5.45 -10.42 2.37
N SER A 141 4.62 -11.32 1.83
CA SER A 141 4.86 -12.77 1.92
C SER A 141 6.09 -13.18 1.11
N MET A 142 6.28 -12.63 -0.09
CA MET A 142 7.51 -12.85 -0.88
C MET A 142 8.75 -12.38 -0.12
N LEU A 143 8.69 -11.19 0.48
CA LEU A 143 9.81 -10.68 1.25
C LEU A 143 10.18 -11.61 2.42
N TYR A 144 9.21 -12.08 3.21
CA TYR A 144 9.51 -12.86 4.41
C TYR A 144 9.66 -14.38 4.20
N LEU A 145 9.00 -14.96 3.21
CA LEU A 145 9.06 -16.41 2.99
C LEU A 145 10.18 -16.81 2.03
N ASP A 146 10.57 -15.91 1.10
CA ASP A 146 11.55 -16.24 0.07
C ASP A 146 12.91 -15.58 0.34
N VAL A 147 12.94 -14.29 0.73
CA VAL A 147 14.21 -13.50 0.73
C VAL A 147 14.74 -13.18 2.13
N GLY A 148 13.88 -12.87 3.09
CA GLY A 148 14.25 -12.31 4.39
C GLY A 148 14.27 -10.77 4.38
N PHE A 149 14.29 -10.16 5.57
CA PHE A 149 14.30 -8.68 5.69
C PHE A 149 15.70 -8.08 5.52
N TYR A 150 16.75 -8.87 5.74
CA TYR A 150 18.15 -8.48 5.60
C TYR A 150 18.97 -9.65 4.98
N PRO A 151 20.13 -9.38 4.35
CA PRO A 151 21.00 -10.43 3.82
C PRO A 151 21.54 -11.33 4.93
N ASP A 152 21.52 -12.65 4.73
CA ASP A 152 21.99 -13.62 5.73
C ASP A 152 23.52 -13.63 5.84
N TYR A 153 24.06 -12.59 6.49
CA TYR A 153 25.49 -12.39 6.66
C TYR A 153 26.07 -13.38 7.67
N ASP A 154 27.02 -14.19 7.24
CA ASP A 154 27.74 -15.11 8.13
C ASP A 154 28.88 -14.39 8.86
N PHE A 155 28.58 -13.83 10.03
CA PHE A 155 29.56 -13.16 10.90
C PHE A 155 30.35 -14.11 11.81
N GLY A 156 30.26 -15.44 11.60
CA GLY A 156 30.99 -16.45 12.36
C GLY A 156 30.47 -16.72 13.78
N SER A 157 30.83 -17.88 14.34
CA SER A 157 30.25 -18.42 15.58
C SER A 157 30.65 -17.69 16.88
N GLU A 158 31.63 -16.77 16.84
CA GLU A 158 32.23 -16.20 18.07
C GLU A 158 31.42 -15.06 18.70
N THR A 159 30.46 -14.47 17.98
CA THR A 159 29.79 -13.25 18.45
C THR A 159 28.39 -13.44 19.04
N GLY A 160 27.97 -14.67 19.38
CA GLY A 160 26.65 -14.92 20.02
C GLY A 160 25.47 -14.29 19.25
N ARG A 161 25.65 -14.08 17.94
CA ARG A 161 25.06 -12.98 17.18
C ARG A 161 23.92 -13.40 16.26
N VAL A 162 23.45 -14.64 16.31
CA VAL A 162 22.29 -15.12 15.54
C VAL A 162 20.98 -14.66 16.18
N ALA A 163 20.91 -14.59 17.52
CA ALA A 163 19.67 -14.29 18.24
C ALA A 163 19.19 -12.83 18.14
N ILE A 164 20.08 -11.86 17.89
CA ILE A 164 19.72 -10.42 17.83
C ILE A 164 19.15 -10.06 16.45
N PRO A 165 19.80 -10.42 15.32
CA PRO A 165 19.23 -10.27 13.98
C PRO A 165 17.89 -11.00 13.82
N ASP A 166 17.79 -12.27 14.24
CA ASP A 166 16.54 -13.05 14.16
C ASP A 166 15.38 -12.41 14.95
N PHE A 167 15.69 -11.83 16.12
CA PHE A 167 14.70 -11.10 16.92
C PHE A 167 14.27 -9.80 16.24
N ILE A 168 15.21 -9.05 15.66
CA ILE A 168 14.92 -7.81 14.93
C ILE A 168 14.07 -8.11 13.69
N GLU A 169 14.37 -9.17 12.95
CA GLU A 169 13.56 -9.60 11.80
C GLU A 169 12.17 -10.02 12.22
N SER A 170 12.05 -10.89 13.23
CA SER A 170 10.75 -11.34 13.75
C SER A 170 9.88 -10.16 14.24
N LEU A 171 10.49 -9.19 14.92
CA LEU A 171 9.81 -7.99 15.38
C LEU A 171 9.43 -7.08 14.20
N SER A 172 10.31 -6.92 13.23
CA SER A 172 10.07 -6.10 12.03
C SER A 172 8.95 -6.69 11.18
N LEU A 173 8.88 -8.02 11.07
CA LEU A 173 7.78 -8.76 10.45
C LEU A 173 6.47 -8.46 11.15
N LEU A 174 6.44 -8.65 12.47
CA LEU A 174 5.25 -8.42 13.28
C LEU A 174 4.74 -6.98 13.12
N VAL A 175 5.62 -5.98 13.24
CA VAL A 175 5.27 -4.56 13.11
C VAL A 175 4.77 -4.27 11.70
N SER A 176 5.42 -4.79 10.66
CA SER A 176 5.03 -4.61 9.26
C SER A 176 3.63 -5.16 8.99
N VAL A 177 3.35 -6.38 9.45
CA VAL A 177 2.03 -7.02 9.30
C VAL A 177 0.95 -6.24 10.05
N ILE A 178 1.21 -5.83 11.29
CA ILE A 178 0.27 -5.04 12.10
C ILE A 178 -0.04 -3.71 11.41
N GLN A 179 0.99 -3.00 10.92
CA GLN A 179 0.81 -1.74 10.22
C GLN A 179 -0.06 -1.92 8.97
N ILE A 180 0.21 -2.93 8.13
CA ILE A 180 -0.57 -3.22 6.92
C ILE A 180 -2.04 -3.47 7.29
N LEU A 181 -2.30 -4.31 8.29
CA LEU A 181 -3.67 -4.63 8.72
C LEU A 181 -4.39 -3.40 9.28
N PHE A 182 -3.71 -2.60 10.11
CA PHE A 182 -4.27 -1.40 10.72
C PHE A 182 -4.61 -0.34 9.67
N CYS A 183 -3.67 -0.03 8.76
CA CYS A 183 -3.89 0.93 7.68
C CYS A 183 -5.04 0.50 6.76
N ASN A 184 -5.07 -0.77 6.35
CA ASN A 184 -6.13 -1.29 5.49
C ASN A 184 -7.50 -1.32 6.19
N THR A 185 -7.53 -1.55 7.51
CA THR A 185 -8.78 -1.47 8.30
C THR A 185 -9.34 -0.05 8.33
N ILE A 186 -8.48 0.96 8.48
CA ILE A 186 -8.90 2.38 8.42
C ILE A 186 -9.47 2.71 7.04
N LEU A 187 -8.79 2.31 5.96
CA LEU A 187 -9.26 2.52 4.60
C LEU A 187 -10.61 1.84 4.35
N PHE A 188 -10.77 0.60 4.83
CA PHE A 188 -12.05 -0.11 4.77
C PHE A 188 -13.16 0.63 5.53
N ALA A 189 -12.87 1.14 6.72
CA ALA A 189 -13.84 1.91 7.51
C ALA A 189 -14.29 3.19 6.78
N PHE A 190 -13.37 3.90 6.13
CA PHE A 190 -13.70 5.05 5.28
C PHE A 190 -14.59 4.65 4.11
N LEU A 191 -14.26 3.56 3.41
CA LEU A 191 -15.08 3.06 2.32
C LEU A 191 -16.49 2.69 2.79
N ALA A 192 -16.61 1.96 3.91
CA ALA A 192 -17.90 1.61 4.52
C ALA A 192 -18.71 2.85 4.91
N LEU A 193 -18.04 3.90 5.42
CA LEU A 193 -18.66 5.17 5.76
C LEU A 193 -19.19 5.88 4.51
N VAL A 194 -18.42 5.93 3.41
CA VAL A 194 -18.88 6.47 2.12
C VAL A 194 -20.07 5.68 1.59
N TYR A 195 -20.04 4.34 1.68
CA TYR A 195 -21.17 3.48 1.30
C TYR A 195 -22.45 3.82 2.06
N SER A 196 -22.33 4.05 3.37
CA SER A 196 -23.44 4.43 4.25
C SER A 196 -23.98 5.82 3.91
N LYS A 197 -23.10 6.82 3.79
CA LYS A 197 -23.48 8.22 3.57
C LYS A 197 -23.98 8.54 2.16
N THR A 198 -23.67 7.70 1.18
CA THR A 198 -24.15 7.85 -0.21
C THR A 198 -25.45 7.09 -0.49
N LYS A 199 -25.95 6.31 0.48
CA LYS A 199 -27.22 5.59 0.33
C LYS A 199 -28.38 6.60 0.34
N LYS A 200 -29.25 6.54 -0.67
CA LYS A 200 -30.50 7.33 -0.66
C LYS A 200 -31.37 6.87 0.51
N GLN A 201 -31.86 7.80 1.33
CA GLN A 201 -32.79 7.48 2.40
C GLN A 201 -34.12 7.03 1.80
N THR A 202 -34.61 5.86 2.23
CA THR A 202 -35.87 5.27 1.74
C THR A 202 -36.97 5.22 2.80
N ASN A 203 -36.66 5.58 4.06
CA ASN A 203 -37.63 5.56 5.15
C ASN A 203 -37.95 6.97 5.64
N PHE A 204 -39.26 7.16 5.84
CA PHE A 204 -39.92 8.40 6.20
C PHE A 204 -40.02 8.47 7.73
N ASP A 205 -39.28 9.37 8.38
CA ASP A 205 -39.62 9.76 9.75
C ASP A 205 -40.72 10.82 9.65
N ILE A 206 -41.98 10.40 9.89
CA ILE A 206 -43.11 11.33 9.96
C ILE A 206 -42.80 12.31 11.10
N PRO A 207 -42.69 13.62 10.86
CA PRO A 207 -42.54 14.57 11.95
C PRO A 207 -43.77 14.43 12.86
N SER A 208 -43.50 14.14 14.14
CA SER A 208 -44.55 14.02 15.16
C SER A 208 -45.39 15.29 15.19
N GLY A 209 -46.68 15.18 14.86
CA GLY A 209 -47.65 16.29 14.90
C GLY A 209 -47.86 16.90 16.29
N PHE A 210 -47.18 16.37 17.32
CA PHE A 210 -47.21 16.88 18.70
C PHE A 210 -46.22 18.03 18.96
N HIS A 211 -45.39 18.42 17.99
CA HIS A 211 -44.45 19.55 18.09
C HIS A 211 -44.82 20.77 17.23
N ASN A 212 -46.08 20.89 16.82
CA ASN A 212 -46.56 22.14 16.21
C ASN A 212 -46.73 23.20 17.31
N SER A 213 -45.87 24.22 17.32
CA SER A 213 -46.09 25.43 18.13
C SER A 213 -47.46 26.01 17.80
N PRO A 214 -48.28 26.40 18.79
CA PRO A 214 -49.57 27.01 18.51
C PRO A 214 -49.36 28.28 17.67
N PRO A 215 -50.28 28.60 16.74
CA PRO A 215 -50.16 29.79 15.92
C PRO A 215 -50.03 31.03 16.81
N SER A 216 -49.06 31.88 16.52
CA SER A 216 -48.95 33.20 17.17
C SER A 216 -50.25 33.97 16.91
N GLN A 217 -50.98 34.27 17.98
CA GLN A 217 -52.04 35.26 17.93
C GLN A 217 -51.39 36.64 18.03
N ASP A 218 -50.94 37.20 16.91
CA ASP A 218 -50.67 38.63 16.72
C ASP A 218 -50.68 38.97 15.22
#